data_AF-A0A8J8AR49-F1
#
_entry.id   AF-A0A8J8AR49-F1
#
_cell.length_a   1.000
_cell.length_b   1.000
_cell.length_c   1.000
_cell.angle_alpha   90.00
_cell.angle_beta   90.00
_cell.angle_gamma   90.00
#
_symmetry.space_group_name_H-M   'P 1'
#
loop_
_entity.id
_entity.type
_entity.pdbx_description
1 polymer ?
#
loop_
_entity_poly.entity_id
_entity_poly.type
_entity_poly.pdbx_seq_one_letter_code
_entity_poly.pdbx_strand_id
1 'polypeptide(L)' 'EETFEAELPVEDFETLSGFLINLCGRIPSKDEMCEIRFKNLVMQVTDATDKRIEKVIIRIEVNSDFNSDLTDTPD' A
#
# COMPACT_ATOMS: atom_id res chain seq x y z
N GLU A 1 -7.42 -6.89 17.64
CA GLU A 1 -6.87 -6.80 16.28
C GLU A 1 -7.77 -5.85 15.51
N GLU A 2 -7.21 -4.81 14.90
CA GLU A 2 -7.95 -3.80 14.15
C GLU A 2 -7.72 -4.07 12.67
N THR A 3 -8.80 -4.26 11.90
CA THR A 3 -8.72 -4.51 10.46
C THR A 3 -8.94 -3.18 9.76
N PHE A 4 -8.03 -2.82 8.87
CA PHE A 4 -8.15 -1.63 8.05
C PHE A 4 -8.66 -2.02 6.65
N GLU A 5 -9.64 -1.27 6.15
CA GLU A 5 -10.23 -1.47 4.82
C GLU A 5 -9.31 -0.87 3.74
N ALA A 6 -8.37 -1.69 3.25
CA ALA A 6 -7.66 -1.45 1.99
C ALA A 6 -8.10 -2.44 0.93
N GLU A 7 -8.44 -1.91 -0.24
CA GLU A 7 -8.59 -2.71 -1.45
C GLU A 7 -7.22 -3.00 -2.07
N LEU A 8 -6.64 -4.15 -1.69
CA LEU A 8 -5.47 -4.74 -2.33
C LEU A 8 -5.88 -5.64 -3.51
N PRO A 9 -5.03 -5.79 -4.55
CA PRO A 9 -5.32 -6.61 -5.73
C PRO A 9 -5.17 -8.11 -5.45
N VAL A 10 -6.05 -8.65 -4.61
CA VAL A 10 -6.02 -10.07 -4.17
C VAL A 10 -6.36 -11.06 -5.29
N GLU A 11 -6.96 -10.62 -6.39
CA GLU A 11 -7.21 -11.47 -7.57
C GLU A 11 -5.94 -11.79 -8.36
N ASP A 12 -5.00 -10.82 -8.42
CA ASP A 12 -3.76 -10.96 -9.18
C ASP A 12 -2.59 -11.49 -8.32
N PHE A 13 -2.65 -11.26 -7.01
CA PHE A 13 -1.55 -11.54 -6.10
C PHE A 13 -2.01 -12.29 -4.85
N GLU A 14 -1.37 -13.43 -4.60
CA GLU A 14 -1.64 -14.25 -3.41
C GLU A 14 -1.02 -13.68 -2.14
N THR A 15 0.10 -12.94 -2.24
CA THR A 15 0.84 -12.43 -1.08
C THR A 15 1.23 -10.96 -1.25
N LEU A 16 1.31 -10.26 -0.12
CA LEU A 16 1.80 -8.88 -0.09
C LEU A 16 3.24 -8.78 -0.62
N SER A 17 4.12 -9.75 -0.30
CA SER A 17 5.49 -9.74 -0.83
C SER A 17 5.51 -9.84 -2.35
N GLY A 18 4.70 -10.71 -2.96
CA GLY A 18 4.63 -10.83 -4.42
C GLY A 18 4.13 -9.54 -5.08
N PHE A 19 3.11 -8.92 -4.49
CA PHE A 19 2.59 -7.64 -4.93
C PHE A 19 3.63 -6.52 -4.85
N LEU A 20 4.30 -6.36 -3.70
CA LEU A 20 5.30 -5.31 -3.52
C LEU A 20 6.53 -5.51 -4.43
N ILE A 21 6.98 -6.75 -4.64
CA ILE A 21 8.07 -7.05 -5.58
C ILE A 21 7.67 -6.68 -7.01
N ASN A 22 6.41 -6.92 -7.40
CA ASN A 22 5.89 -6.52 -8.70
C ASN A 22 5.94 -5.00 -8.88
N LEU A 23 5.50 -4.22 -7.88
CA LEU A 23 5.58 -2.76 -7.92
C LEU A 23 7.03 -2.23 -7.92
N CYS A 24 7.93 -2.86 -7.18
CA CYS A 24 9.35 -2.51 -7.16
C CYS A 24 10.09 -2.89 -8.46
N GLY A 25 9.56 -3.84 -9.24
CA GLY A 25 10.21 -4.46 -10.40
C GLY A 25 11.39 -5.38 -10.05
N ARG A 26 11.78 -5.46 -8.77
CA ARG A 26 12.84 -6.31 -8.22
C ARG A 26 12.71 -6.40 -6.71
N ILE A 27 13.47 -7.29 -6.08
CA ILE A 27 13.59 -7.31 -4.62
C ILE A 27 14.56 -6.19 -4.19
N PRO A 28 14.17 -5.30 -3.25
CA PRO A 28 15.08 -4.29 -2.70
C PRO A 28 16.25 -4.93 -1.96
N SER A 29 17.43 -4.29 -1.99
CA SER A 29 18.55 -4.74 -1.16
C SER A 29 18.27 -4.45 0.32
N LYS A 30 18.90 -5.19 1.25
CA LYS A 30 18.66 -5.05 2.69
C LYS A 30 18.87 -3.63 3.23
N ASP A 31 19.85 -2.92 2.68
CA ASP A 31 20.20 -1.55 3.09
C ASP A 31 19.52 -0.48 2.21
N GLU A 32 18.64 -0.90 1.30
CA GLU A 32 17.94 -0.02 0.38
C GLU A 32 16.56 0.35 0.92
N MET A 33 16.34 1.65 1.08
CA MET A 33 15.02 2.20 1.38
C MET A 33 14.20 2.24 0.09
N CYS A 34 13.18 1.39 0.00
CA CYS A 34 12.20 1.43 -1.08
C CYS A 34 10.84 1.90 -0.54
N GLU A 35 10.38 3.06 -1.03
CA GLU A 35 9.05 3.60 -0.74
C GLU A 35 8.15 3.41 -1.96
N ILE A 36 6.95 2.91 -1.72
CA ILE A 36 5.95 2.60 -2.73
C ILE A 36 4.66 3.31 -2.35
N ARG A 37 4.07 4.04 -3.29
CA ARG A 37 2.75 4.68 -3.12
C ARG A 37 1.71 3.91 -3.91
N PHE A 38 0.66 3.47 -3.24
CA PHE A 38 -0.45 2.74 -3.85
C PHE A 38 -1.76 3.21 -3.22
N LYS A 39 -2.64 3.83 -4.03
CA LYS A 39 -3.86 4.48 -3.53
C LYS A 39 -3.52 5.47 -2.39
N ASN A 40 -4.12 5.31 -1.23
CA ASN A 40 -3.87 6.08 -0.01
C ASN A 40 -2.83 5.42 0.91
N LEU A 41 -2.05 4.46 0.42
CA LEU A 41 -1.02 3.76 1.19
C LEU A 41 0.37 4.19 0.78
N VAL A 42 1.19 4.48 1.78
CA VAL A 42 2.64 4.62 1.66
C VAL A 42 3.28 3.43 2.33
N MET A 43 3.95 2.59 1.55
CA MET A 43 4.55 1.35 1.99
C MET A 43 6.06 1.47 1.91
N GLN A 44 6.74 1.23 3.02
CA GLN A 44 8.20 1.31 3.13
C GLN A 44 8.75 -0.07 3.43
N VAL A 45 9.51 -0.64 2.50
CA VAL A 45 10.24 -1.90 2.72
C VAL A 45 11.39 -1.62 3.69
N THR A 46 11.38 -2.28 4.84
CA THR A 46 12.41 -2.10 5.88
C THR A 46 13.34 -3.29 6.02
N ASP A 47 12.95 -4.45 5.49
CA ASP A 47 13.78 -5.67 5.53
C ASP A 47 13.39 -6.61 4.39
N ALA A 48 14.40 -7.17 3.72
CA ALA A 48 14.25 -8.10 2.61
C ALA A 48 15.42 -9.08 2.57
N THR A 49 15.16 -10.27 2.03
CA THR A 49 16.16 -11.26 1.65
C THR A 49 16.25 -11.33 0.14
N ASP A 50 17.21 -12.08 -0.41
CA ASP A 50 17.35 -12.28 -1.86
C ASP A 50 16.12 -12.92 -2.53
N LYS A 51 15.18 -13.45 -1.76
CA LYS A 51 14.00 -14.17 -2.25
C LYS A 51 12.67 -13.49 -1.96
N ARG A 52 12.58 -12.67 -0.89
CA ARG A 52 11.31 -12.07 -0.47
C ARG A 52 11.50 -10.82 0.38
N ILE A 53 10.46 -10.01 0.45
CA ILE A 53 10.34 -8.93 1.44
C ILE A 53 9.91 -9.57 2.77
N GLU A 54 10.63 -9.27 3.86
CA GLU A 54 10.32 -9.78 5.20
C GLU A 54 9.44 -8.81 5.99
N LYS A 55 9.69 -7.50 5.84
CA LYS A 55 9.03 -6.47 6.64
C LYS A 55 8.74 -5.23 5.83
N VAL A 56 7.54 -4.71 6.05
CA VAL A 56 7.05 -3.48 5.47
C VAL A 56 6.36 -2.65 6.55
N ILE A 57 6.58 -1.35 6.53
CA ILE A 57 5.80 -0.38 7.30
C ILE A 57 4.79 0.24 6.34
N ILE A 58 3.52 0.23 6.71
CA ILE A 58 2.44 0.84 5.92
C ILE A 58 1.91 2.04 6.68
N ARG A 59 1.81 3.18 6.00
CA ARG A 59 1.15 4.40 6.48
C ARG A 59 -0.05 4.68 5.59
N ILE A 60 -1.16 5.05 6.20
CA ILE A 60 -2.37 5.46 5.49
C ILE A 60 -2.36 6.99 5.42
N GLU A 61 -2.37 7.51 4.20
CA GLU A 61 -2.57 8.93 3.93
C GLU A 61 -4.07 9.21 3.89
N VAL A 62 -4.60 9.84 4.94
CA VAL A 62 -5.99 10.27 5.00
C VAL A 62 -6.13 11.54 4.16
N ASN A 63 -6.58 11.40 2.92
CA ASN A 63 -7.02 12.58 2.14
C ASN A 63 -8.38 13.02 2.68
N SER A 64 -8.43 14.23 3.24
CA SER A 64 -9.58 14.82 3.91
C SER A 64 -10.69 15.31 2.97
N ASP A 65 -10.80 14.77 1.75
CA ASP A 65 -11.67 15.31 0.70
C ASP A 65 -12.96 14.47 0.51
N PHE A 66 -13.52 13.94 1.59
CA PHE A 66 -14.86 13.32 1.59
C PHE A 66 -15.87 14.24 2.28
N ASN A 67 -16.18 15.38 1.64
CA ASN A 67 -17.37 16.17 1.94
C ASN A 67 -17.72 17.08 0.75
N SER A 68 -18.28 16.51 -0.31
CA SER A 68 -18.97 17.31 -1.34
C SER A 68 -20.17 16.62 -2.00
N ASP A 69 -20.79 15.65 -1.35
CA ASP A 69 -22.13 15.19 -1.73
C ASP A 69 -23.17 15.62 -0.68
N LEU A 70 -23.20 16.94 -0.45
CA LEU A 70 -24.45 17.64 -0.17
C LEU A 70 -24.87 18.28 -1.48
N THR A 71 -25.46 17.49 -2.39
CA THR A 71 -26.22 18.07 -3.48
C THR A 71 -27.45 18.71 -2.86
N ASP A 72 -27.41 20.04 -2.74
CA ASP A 72 -28.59 20.89 -2.75
C ASP A 72 -29.61 20.30 -3.74
N THR A 73 -30.67 19.70 -3.22
CA THR A 73 -31.93 19.63 -3.96
C THR A 73 -32.56 21.01 -3.84
N PRO A 74 -32.66 21.81 -4.92
CA PRO A 74 -33.45 23.02 -4.87
C PRO A 74 -34.92 22.62 -4.70
N ASP A 75 -35.59 23.31 -3.78
CA ASP A 75 -37.04 23.31 -3.58
C ASP A 75 -37.79 23.74 -4.86
#